data_AF-A0A5P2AQS4-F1
#
_entry.id   AF-A0A5P2AQS4-F1
#
_cell.length_a   1.000
_cell.length_b   1.000
_cell.length_c   1.000
_cell.angle_alpha   90.00
_cell.angle_beta   90.00
_cell.angle_gamma   90.00
#
_symmetry.space_group_name_H-M   'P 1'
#
loop_
_entity.id
_entity.type
_entity.pdbx_description
1 polymer ?
#
loop_
_entity_poly.entity_id
_entity_poly.type
_entity_poly.pdbx_seq_one_letter_code
_entity_poly.pdbx_strand_id
1 'polypeptide(L)'
;MTGPRIDTAATDPVALWSSAQVTALGVETWPAYGGLAWRALLATDPRKAAAIFEAAEQWRRHRADADELDCLLADDPEEWFRRVTVDADAEARRIAPALAKRPTAAEVQARTGHHPPRTVTATRGWPPVAIPGRPGRYRHLIDGRQVDLPTHHRQEHAA
;
A
#
# COMPACT_ATOMS: atom_id res chain seq x y z
N MET A 1 -11.44 -35.28 -10.58
CA MET A 1 -12.76 -35.62 -10.00
C MET A 1 -12.79 -35.08 -8.58
N THR A 2 -13.28 -33.84 -8.42
CA THR A 2 -13.35 -33.16 -7.13
C THR A 2 -14.69 -33.54 -6.51
N GLY A 3 -14.66 -34.39 -5.47
CA GLY A 3 -15.86 -34.75 -4.74
C GLY A 3 -16.53 -33.51 -4.12
N PRO A 4 -17.85 -33.55 -3.86
CA PRO A 4 -18.54 -32.44 -3.21
C PRO A 4 -17.89 -32.18 -1.83
N ARG A 5 -17.38 -30.96 -1.64
CA ARG A 5 -17.01 -30.45 -0.31
C ARG A 5 -18.28 -30.49 0.53
N ILE A 6 -18.37 -31.46 1.44
CA ILE A 6 -19.42 -31.46 2.46
C ILE A 6 -19.20 -30.18 3.26
N ASP A 7 -20.25 -29.37 3.36
CA ASP A 7 -20.25 -28.12 4.13
C ASP A 7 -20.10 -28.47 5.62
N THR A 8 -18.86 -28.60 6.08
CA THR A 8 -18.53 -29.09 7.43
C THR A 8 -19.12 -28.20 8.53
N ALA A 9 -19.44 -26.94 8.21
CA ALA A 9 -20.07 -25.99 9.11
C ALA A 9 -21.49 -26.39 9.54
N ALA A 10 -22.24 -27.14 8.72
CA ALA A 10 -23.60 -27.59 9.06
C ALA A 10 -23.63 -28.78 10.05
N THR A 11 -22.48 -29.44 10.25
CA THR A 11 -22.37 -30.67 11.04
C THR A 11 -21.40 -30.57 12.20
N ASP A 12 -20.77 -29.41 12.43
CA ASP A 12 -19.82 -29.22 13.53
C ASP A 12 -20.57 -29.01 14.87
N PRO A 13 -20.54 -30.00 15.78
CA PRO A 13 -21.28 -29.92 17.03
C PRO A 13 -20.80 -28.77 17.94
N VAL A 14 -19.54 -28.35 17.83
CA VAL A 14 -18.98 -27.26 18.64
C VAL A 14 -19.45 -25.91 18.10
N ALA A 15 -19.48 -25.75 16.77
CA ALA A 15 -20.01 -24.53 16.14
C ALA A 15 -21.51 -24.36 16.45
N LEU A 16 -22.28 -25.45 16.38
CA LEU A 16 -23.70 -25.47 16.74
C LEU A 16 -23.93 -25.14 18.21
N TRP A 17 -23.12 -25.72 19.11
CA TRP A 17 -23.18 -25.41 20.53
C TRP A 17 -22.87 -23.94 20.82
N SER A 18 -21.81 -23.38 20.23
CA SER A 18 -21.44 -21.97 20.39
C SER A 18 -22.55 -21.03 19.90
N SER A 19 -23.13 -21.32 18.73
CA SER A 19 -24.28 -20.59 18.19
C SER A 19 -25.51 -20.65 19.11
N ALA A 20 -25.80 -21.83 19.68
CA ALA A 20 -26.88 -22.00 20.64
C ALA A 20 -26.65 -21.19 21.94
N GLN A 21 -25.41 -21.11 22.44
CA GLN A 21 -25.09 -20.29 23.61
C GLN A 21 -25.32 -18.80 23.33
N VAL A 22 -24.86 -18.30 22.18
CA VAL A 22 -25.10 -16.90 21.77
C VAL A 22 -26.59 -16.61 21.62
N THR A 23 -27.33 -17.54 21.00
CA THR A 23 -28.79 -17.41 20.85
C THR A 23 -29.50 -17.38 22.20
N ALA A 24 -29.09 -18.21 23.16
CA ALA A 24 -29.68 -18.25 24.50
C ALA A 24 -29.48 -16.96 25.30
N LEU A 25 -28.46 -16.15 24.97
CA LEU A 25 -28.24 -14.84 25.59
C LEU A 25 -29.24 -13.77 25.11
N GLY A 26 -30.02 -14.04 24.05
CA GLY A 26 -31.07 -13.14 23.55
C GLY A 26 -30.53 -11.81 23.01
N VAL A 27 -29.29 -11.79 22.52
CA VAL A 27 -28.64 -10.60 21.96
C VAL A 27 -28.44 -10.78 20.47
N GLU A 28 -28.83 -9.79 19.68
CA GLU A 28 -28.71 -9.84 18.21
C GLU A 28 -27.39 -9.27 17.71
N THR A 29 -26.84 -8.28 18.42
CA THR A 29 -25.58 -7.62 18.06
C THR A 29 -24.74 -7.36 19.31
N TRP A 30 -23.44 -7.53 19.16
CA TRP A 30 -22.45 -7.31 20.22
C TRP A 30 -21.15 -6.76 19.63
N PRO A 31 -20.36 -6.00 20.41
CA PRO A 31 -19.08 -5.50 19.95
C PRO A 31 -18.02 -6.61 19.91
N ALA A 32 -17.01 -6.44 19.04
CA ALA A 32 -15.87 -7.34 18.97
C ALA A 32 -15.16 -7.46 20.33
N TYR A 33 -14.83 -8.70 20.71
CA TYR A 33 -14.11 -9.01 21.95
C TYR A 33 -12.81 -8.20 22.08
N GLY A 34 -12.53 -7.70 23.29
CA GLY A 34 -11.32 -6.95 23.60
C GLY A 34 -11.27 -5.51 23.10
N GLY A 35 -12.19 -5.11 22.20
CA GLY A 35 -12.32 -3.73 21.71
C GLY A 35 -12.83 -2.74 22.75
N LEU A 36 -12.72 -1.42 22.46
CA LEU A 36 -13.12 -0.37 23.40
C LEU A 36 -14.61 -0.45 23.78
N ALA A 37 -15.48 -0.67 22.79
CA ALA A 37 -16.92 -0.84 23.01
C ALA A 37 -17.23 -2.04 23.91
N TRP A 38 -16.49 -3.15 23.77
CA TRP A 38 -16.64 -4.33 24.63
C TRP A 38 -16.14 -4.07 26.07
N ARG A 39 -15.04 -3.34 26.23
CA ARG A 39 -14.50 -2.97 27.55
C ARG A 39 -15.43 -2.03 28.32
N ALA A 40 -16.17 -1.18 27.60
CA ALA A 40 -17.15 -0.27 28.18
C ALA A 40 -18.41 -0.99 28.70
N LEU A 41 -18.66 -2.23 28.29
CA LEU A 41 -19.80 -3.02 28.79
C LEU A 41 -19.60 -3.41 30.25
N LEU A 42 -20.71 -3.36 31.01
CA LEU A 42 -20.76 -3.88 32.37
C LEU A 42 -20.43 -5.38 32.40
N ALA A 43 -19.89 -5.87 33.52
CA ALA A 43 -19.52 -7.27 33.65
C ALA A 43 -20.71 -8.23 33.53
N THR A 44 -21.92 -7.78 33.87
CA THR A 44 -23.16 -8.54 33.80
C THR A 44 -23.89 -8.41 32.46
N ASP A 45 -23.36 -7.63 31.51
CA ASP A 45 -24.00 -7.43 30.20
C ASP A 45 -23.88 -8.71 29.34
N PRO A 46 -24.99 -9.31 28.87
CA PRO A 46 -24.96 -10.55 28.08
C PRO A 46 -24.20 -10.39 26.76
N ARG A 47 -24.12 -9.18 26.19
CA ARG A 47 -23.33 -8.91 24.98
C ARG A 47 -21.84 -9.17 25.19
N LYS A 48 -21.37 -9.08 26.44
CA LYS A 48 -19.98 -9.36 26.80
C LYS A 48 -19.66 -10.85 26.66
N ALA A 49 -20.59 -11.70 27.10
CA ALA A 49 -20.50 -13.16 26.96
C ALA A 49 -20.62 -13.60 25.49
N ALA A 50 -21.55 -13.01 24.72
CA ALA A 50 -21.71 -13.30 23.30
C ALA A 50 -20.41 -13.04 22.51
N ALA A 51 -19.77 -11.89 22.75
CA ALA A 51 -18.48 -11.56 22.15
C ALA A 51 -17.36 -12.56 22.52
N ILE A 52 -17.36 -13.09 23.75
CA ILE A 52 -16.38 -14.10 24.18
C ILE A 52 -16.59 -15.42 23.41
N PHE A 53 -17.84 -15.89 23.31
CA PHE A 53 -18.14 -17.12 22.56
C PHE A 53 -17.77 -16.99 21.07
N GLU A 54 -18.10 -15.86 20.45
CA GLU A 54 -17.71 -15.59 19.08
C GLU A 54 -16.18 -15.59 18.90
N ALA A 55 -15.45 -14.90 19.78
CA ALA A 55 -13.99 -14.84 19.70
C ALA A 55 -13.34 -16.20 19.94
N ALA A 56 -13.84 -16.99 20.89
CA ALA A 56 -13.36 -18.35 21.14
C ALA A 56 -13.58 -19.26 19.93
N GLU A 57 -14.74 -19.14 19.27
CA GLU A 57 -15.05 -19.91 18.07
C GLU A 57 -14.20 -19.47 16.87
N GLN A 58 -14.01 -18.17 16.67
CA GLN A 58 -13.09 -17.65 15.66
C GLN A 58 -11.67 -18.17 15.88
N TRP A 59 -11.19 -18.19 17.13
CA TRP A 59 -9.87 -18.73 17.46
C TRP A 59 -9.76 -20.23 17.17
N ARG A 60 -10.79 -21.02 17.50
CA ARG A 60 -10.84 -22.45 17.18
C ARG A 60 -10.73 -22.70 15.68
N ARG A 61 -11.51 -21.96 14.87
CA ARG A 61 -11.47 -22.05 13.40
C ARG A 61 -10.11 -21.64 12.85
N HIS A 62 -9.58 -20.51 13.32
CA HIS A 62 -8.26 -20.05 12.92
C HIS A 62 -7.18 -21.09 13.19
N ARG A 63 -7.22 -21.78 14.34
CA ARG A 63 -6.28 -22.87 14.62
C ARG A 63 -6.48 -24.05 13.68
N ALA A 64 -7.72 -24.48 13.45
CA ALA A 64 -8.01 -25.57 12.53
C ALA A 64 -7.55 -25.26 11.09
N ASP A 65 -7.74 -24.04 10.62
CA ASP A 65 -7.27 -23.58 9.31
C ASP A 65 -5.74 -23.54 9.26
N ALA A 66 -5.07 -23.11 10.33
CA ALA A 66 -3.61 -23.13 10.43
C ALA A 66 -3.06 -24.56 10.42
N ASP A 67 -3.65 -25.47 11.19
CA ASP A 67 -3.28 -26.89 11.21
C ASP A 67 -3.50 -27.53 9.82
N GLU A 68 -4.58 -27.19 9.12
CA GLU A 68 -4.84 -27.63 7.74
C GLU A 68 -3.74 -27.12 6.79
N LEU A 69 -3.34 -25.85 6.90
CA LEU A 69 -2.27 -25.28 6.09
C LEU A 69 -0.91 -25.94 6.38
N ASP A 70 -0.60 -26.25 7.64
CA ASP A 70 0.62 -26.96 8.00
C ASP A 70 0.66 -28.38 7.43
N CYS A 71 -0.46 -29.11 7.50
CA CYS A 71 -0.60 -30.41 6.84
C CYS A 71 -0.42 -30.28 5.32
N LEU A 72 -1.08 -29.29 4.71
CA LEU A 72 -1.01 -29.06 3.27
C LEU A 72 0.41 -28.72 2.82
N LEU A 73 1.16 -27.94 3.61
CA LEU A 73 2.56 -27.64 3.33
C LEU A 73 3.44 -28.91 3.32
N ALA A 74 3.14 -29.90 4.17
CA ALA A 74 3.87 -31.15 4.23
C ALA A 74 3.46 -32.13 3.11
N ASP A 75 2.16 -32.25 2.84
CA ASP A 75 1.59 -33.29 1.97
C ASP A 75 1.47 -32.85 0.51
N ASP A 76 1.15 -31.57 0.25
CA ASP A 76 1.00 -30.97 -1.09
C ASP A 76 1.45 -29.48 -1.08
N PRO A 77 2.77 -29.21 -1.15
CA PRO A 77 3.32 -27.85 -1.13
C PRO A 77 2.82 -26.98 -2.29
N GLU A 78 2.43 -27.58 -3.42
CA GLU A 78 1.94 -26.83 -4.57
C GLU A 78 0.52 -26.30 -4.33
N GLU A 79 -0.38 -27.14 -3.81
CA GLU A 79 -1.71 -26.70 -3.40
C GLU A 79 -1.63 -25.71 -2.23
N TRP A 80 -0.71 -25.91 -1.28
CA TRP A 80 -0.44 -24.92 -0.24
C TRP A 80 -0.09 -23.56 -0.85
N PHE A 81 0.87 -23.52 -1.77
CA PHE A 81 1.30 -22.28 -2.42
C PHE A 81 0.12 -21.61 -3.14
N ARG A 82 -0.64 -22.37 -3.95
CA ARG A 82 -1.83 -21.86 -4.64
C ARG A 82 -2.84 -21.24 -3.67
N ARG A 83 -3.08 -21.89 -2.52
CA ARG A 83 -4.05 -21.42 -1.52
C ARG A 83 -3.59 -20.15 -0.82
N VAL A 84 -2.31 -20.05 -0.45
CA VAL A 84 -1.80 -18.86 0.26
C VAL A 84 -1.54 -17.67 -0.66
N THR A 85 -1.30 -17.88 -1.96
CA THR A 85 -1.07 -16.78 -2.92
C THR A 85 -2.32 -16.31 -3.63
N VAL A 86 -3.48 -16.95 -3.47
CA VAL A 86 -4.69 -16.67 -4.27
C VAL A 86 -5.07 -15.17 -4.28
N ASP A 87 -5.04 -14.52 -3.12
CA ASP A 87 -5.38 -13.10 -3.00
C ASP A 87 -4.28 -12.19 -3.56
N ALA A 88 -3.02 -12.56 -3.34
CA ALA A 88 -1.88 -11.84 -3.91
C ALA A 88 -1.87 -11.92 -5.44
N ASP A 89 -2.22 -13.09 -6.00
CA ASP A 89 -2.33 -13.30 -7.44
C ASP A 89 -3.53 -12.54 -8.02
N ALA A 90 -4.66 -12.50 -7.32
CA ALA A 90 -5.81 -11.70 -7.72
C ALA A 90 -5.46 -10.20 -7.76
N GLU A 91 -4.75 -9.72 -6.73
CA GLU A 91 -4.26 -8.34 -6.67
C GLU A 91 -3.22 -8.05 -7.76
N ALA A 92 -2.27 -8.96 -7.99
CA ALA A 92 -1.28 -8.86 -9.06
C ALA A 92 -1.95 -8.75 -10.44
N ARG A 93 -2.97 -9.57 -10.72
CA ARG A 93 -3.77 -9.50 -11.95
C ARG A 93 -4.51 -8.18 -12.08
N ARG A 94 -4.98 -7.60 -10.98
CA ARG A 94 -5.66 -6.30 -10.97
C ARG A 94 -4.70 -5.17 -11.35
N ILE A 95 -3.47 -5.17 -10.84
CA ILE A 95 -2.49 -4.08 -11.07
C ILE A 95 -1.66 -4.26 -12.35
N ALA A 96 -1.49 -5.49 -12.84
CA ALA A 96 -0.63 -5.80 -13.97
C ALA A 96 -0.90 -4.95 -15.23
N PRO A 97 -2.16 -4.70 -15.66
CA PRO A 97 -2.42 -3.87 -16.84
C PRO A 97 -1.97 -2.41 -16.67
N ALA A 98 -2.03 -1.87 -15.44
CA ALA A 98 -1.58 -0.52 -15.17
C ALA A 98 -0.05 -0.43 -15.15
N LEU A 99 0.62 -1.45 -14.59
CA LEU A 99 2.08 -1.55 -14.60
C LEU A 99 2.64 -1.76 -16.00
N ALA A 100 2.00 -2.59 -16.83
CA ALA A 100 2.42 -2.87 -18.20
C ALA A 100 2.41 -1.61 -19.11
N LYS A 101 1.62 -0.59 -18.76
CA LYS A 101 1.58 0.70 -19.48
C LYS A 101 2.64 1.69 -19.00
N ARG A 102 3.33 1.41 -17.89
CA ARG A 102 4.37 2.31 -17.39
C ARG A 102 5.61 2.17 -18.26
N PRO A 103 6.25 3.30 -18.63
CA PRO A 103 7.49 3.24 -19.36
C PRO A 103 8.56 2.57 -18.50
N THR A 104 9.38 1.74 -19.14
CA THR A 104 10.53 1.10 -18.50
C THR A 104 11.58 2.15 -18.12
N ALA A 105 12.49 1.81 -17.21
CA ALA A 105 13.59 2.71 -16.84
C ALA A 105 14.43 3.12 -18.07
N ALA A 106 14.66 2.19 -19.00
CA ALA A 106 15.36 2.45 -20.25
C ALA A 106 14.62 3.46 -21.15
N GLU A 107 13.29 3.34 -21.27
CA GLU A 107 12.45 4.28 -22.03
C GLU A 107 12.41 5.67 -21.39
N VAL A 108 12.34 5.75 -20.05
CA VAL A 108 12.43 7.03 -19.32
C VAL A 108 13.79 7.68 -19.53
N GLN A 109 14.88 6.91 -19.45
CA GLN A 109 16.23 7.41 -19.68
C GLN A 109 16.42 7.89 -21.13
N ALA A 110 15.90 7.15 -22.12
CA ALA A 110 15.91 7.56 -23.52
C ALA A 110 15.16 8.88 -23.75
N ARG A 111 14.02 9.09 -23.07
CA ARG A 111 13.28 10.38 -23.11
C ARG A 111 14.01 11.53 -22.43
N THR A 112 14.81 11.23 -21.42
CA THR A 112 15.54 12.25 -20.64
C THR A 112 16.82 12.69 -21.36
N GLY A 113 17.38 11.82 -22.22
CA GLY A 113 18.49 12.16 -23.08
C GLY A 113 18.10 13.22 -24.11
N HIS A 114 18.85 14.32 -24.13
CA HIS A 114 18.94 15.31 -25.22
C HIS A 114 17.94 16.46 -25.24
N HIS A 115 17.55 17.01 -24.08
CA HIS A 115 17.15 18.42 -24.12
C HIS A 115 18.40 19.29 -24.31
N PRO A 116 18.52 20.04 -25.43
CA PRO A 116 19.61 20.99 -25.57
C PRO A 116 19.56 21.98 -24.41
N PRO A 117 20.71 22.40 -23.85
CA PRO A 117 20.75 23.41 -22.80
C PRO A 117 19.95 24.63 -23.26
N ARG A 118 18.90 24.98 -22.50
CA ARG A 118 18.10 26.18 -22.81
C ARG A 118 19.00 27.40 -22.74
N THR A 119 18.90 28.28 -23.72
CA THR A 119 19.60 29.56 -23.68
C THR A 119 19.09 30.37 -22.50
N VAL A 120 20.00 30.75 -21.60
CA VAL A 120 19.69 31.61 -20.46
C VAL A 120 19.77 33.08 -20.86
N THR A 121 18.83 33.89 -20.36
CA THR A 121 18.75 35.33 -20.64
C THR A 121 18.83 36.09 -19.32
N ALA A 122 19.79 37.00 -19.20
CA ALA A 122 19.87 37.88 -18.04
C ALA A 122 18.77 38.94 -18.10
N THR A 123 18.03 39.08 -17.02
CA THR A 123 16.93 40.05 -16.93
C THR A 123 17.42 41.32 -16.23
N ARG A 124 16.91 42.49 -16.62
CA ARG A 124 17.33 43.77 -16.02
C ARG A 124 17.05 43.77 -14.51
N GLY A 125 18.01 44.20 -13.72
CA GLY A 125 17.91 44.24 -12.27
C GLY A 125 18.06 42.88 -11.58
N TRP A 126 18.24 41.78 -12.30
CA TRP A 126 18.55 40.48 -11.71
C TRP A 126 20.07 40.25 -11.62
N PRO A 127 20.53 39.41 -10.68
CA PRO A 127 21.93 38.99 -10.66
C PRO A 127 22.31 38.21 -11.93
N PRO A 128 23.61 38.15 -12.28
CA PRO A 128 24.09 37.41 -13.44
C PRO A 128 23.73 35.92 -13.39
N VAL A 129 23.35 35.34 -14.52
CA VAL A 129 22.87 33.94 -14.59
C VAL A 129 24.00 33.01 -15.02
N ALA A 130 24.29 31.97 -14.25
CA ALA A 130 25.29 30.96 -14.64
C ALA A 130 24.87 30.24 -15.93
N ILE A 131 25.82 30.05 -16.84
CA ILE A 131 25.55 29.44 -18.16
C ILE A 131 25.71 27.92 -18.07
N PRO A 132 24.64 27.13 -18.27
CA PRO A 132 24.75 25.67 -18.28
C PRO A 132 25.74 25.21 -19.36
N GLY A 133 26.67 24.32 -19.00
CA GLY A 133 27.72 23.82 -19.91
C GLY A 133 28.96 24.73 -20.05
N ARG A 134 28.98 25.90 -19.38
CA ARG A 134 30.17 26.77 -19.32
C ARG A 134 30.46 27.17 -17.86
N PRO A 135 31.03 26.25 -17.05
CA PRO A 135 31.31 26.53 -15.64
C PRO A 135 32.21 27.76 -15.49
N GLY A 136 31.89 28.62 -14.53
CA GLY A 136 32.59 29.88 -14.29
C GLY A 136 32.21 31.03 -15.23
N ARG A 137 31.29 30.83 -16.19
CA ARG A 137 30.74 31.90 -17.04
C ARG A 137 29.32 32.27 -16.61
N TYR A 138 29.08 33.57 -16.57
CA TYR A 138 27.80 34.16 -16.20
C TYR A 138 27.32 35.09 -17.32
N ARG A 139 26.03 35.06 -17.59
CA ARG A 139 25.30 35.94 -18.51
C ARG A 139 24.87 37.18 -17.73
N HIS A 140 25.30 38.35 -18.19
CA HIS A 140 24.97 39.67 -17.67
C HIS A 140 24.07 40.43 -18.66
N LEU A 141 23.31 41.39 -18.14
CA LEU A 141 22.64 42.40 -18.97
C LEU A 141 23.34 43.75 -18.73
N ILE A 142 24.17 44.19 -19.67
CA ILE A 142 24.94 45.43 -19.60
C ILE A 142 24.48 46.33 -20.75
N ASP A 143 24.03 47.55 -20.44
CA ASP A 143 23.52 48.51 -21.43
C ASP A 143 22.47 47.92 -22.38
N GLY A 144 21.60 47.06 -21.84
CA GLY A 144 20.56 46.36 -22.62
C GLY A 144 21.06 45.20 -23.48
N ARG A 145 22.35 44.85 -23.43
CA ARG A 145 22.97 43.75 -24.18
C ARG A 145 23.30 42.56 -23.28
N GLN A 146 23.17 41.35 -23.83
CA GLN A 146 23.52 40.10 -23.19
C GLN A 146 25.03 39.84 -23.33
N VAL A 147 25.77 39.80 -22.22
CA VAL A 147 27.24 39.65 -22.23
C VAL A 147 27.70 38.51 -21.32
N ASP A 148 28.62 37.67 -21.80
CA ASP A 148 29.15 36.53 -21.05
C ASP A 148 30.48 36.89 -20.37
N LEU A 149 30.48 37.00 -19.03
CA LEU A 149 31.67 37.36 -18.24
C LEU A 149 32.06 36.23 -17.28
N PRO A 150 33.36 36.10 -16.92
CA PRO A 150 33.83 35.12 -15.95
C PRO A 150 33.59 35.54 -14.48
N THR A 151 32.73 36.52 -14.23
CA THR A 151 32.47 37.10 -12.91
C THR A 151 30.98 36.98 -12.57
N HIS A 152 30.69 36.73 -11.29
CA HIS A 152 29.32 36.62 -10.76
C HIS A 152 28.82 37.93 -10.12
N HIS A 153 29.65 38.96 -10.10
CA HIS A 153 29.33 40.24 -9.47
C HIS A 153 28.25 40.98 -10.26
N ARG A 154 27.27 41.51 -9.55
CA ARG A 154 26.25 42.39 -10.13
C ARG A 154 26.96 43.63 -10.68
N GLN A 155 26.79 43.89 -11.97
CA GLN A 155 27.27 45.14 -12.57
C GLN A 155 26.28 46.24 -12.15
N GLU A 156 26.69 47.07 -11.20
CA GLU A 156 25.90 48.23 -10.77
C GLU A 156 25.83 49.20 -11.94
N HIS A 157 24.61 49.48 -12.42
CA HIS A 157 24.40 50.51 -13.43
C HIS A 157 24.88 51.84 -12.86
N ALA A 158 25.93 52.41 -13.47
CA ALA A 158 26.12 53.86 -13.42
C ALA A 158 24.88 54.48 -14.09
N ALA A 159 24.19 55.35 -13.33
CA ALA A 159 23.01 56.08 -13.75
C ALA A 159 23.29 57.03 -14.92
#